data_AF-A0A917WFY4-F1
#
_entry.id   AF-A0A917WFY4-F1
#
_cell.length_a   1.000
_cell.length_b   1.000
_cell.length_c   1.000
_cell.angle_alpha   90.00
_cell.angle_beta   90.00
_cell.angle_gamma   90.00
#
_symmetry.space_group_name_H-M   'P 1'
#
loop_
_entity.id
_entity.type
_entity.pdbx_description
1 polymer ?
#
loop_
_entity_poly.entity_id
_entity_poly.type
_entity_poly.pdbx_seq_one_letter_code
_entity_poly.pdbx_strand_id
1 'polypeptide(L)'
;MAGKSTTPGSGIPGIGPIVVDAEALGTISEYLQVPSDTVAKALRTFQSRVVQIGPAWGSDSMGQTIEAQYRQPYNDLILLLQDLVDGFDEAGTKFSVASHNVNATEEANRS
;
A
#
# COMPACT_ATOMS: atom_id res chain seq x y z
N MET A 1 13.26 32.20 21.41
CA MET A 1 12.18 31.96 20.44
C MET A 1 12.59 32.64 19.15
N ALA A 2 13.13 31.89 18.18
CA ALA A 2 13.65 32.44 16.92
C ALA A 2 12.87 31.82 15.74
N GLY A 3 12.53 32.67 14.77
CA GLY A 3 11.49 32.48 13.76
C GLY A 3 11.65 31.28 12.84
N LYS A 4 10.50 30.70 12.46
CA LYS A 4 10.35 29.80 11.32
C LYS A 4 10.73 30.57 10.04
N SER A 5 11.81 30.14 9.38
CA SER A 5 12.16 30.61 8.03
C SER A 5 11.32 29.83 7.01
N THR A 6 10.37 30.51 6.37
CA THR A 6 9.59 29.98 5.25
C THR A 6 10.22 30.46 3.95
N THR A 7 10.91 29.56 3.23
CA THR A 7 11.40 29.82 1.88
C THR A 7 10.24 29.66 0.88
N PRO A 8 9.89 30.67 0.06
CA PRO A 8 8.85 30.52 -0.96
C PRO A 8 9.44 29.81 -2.19
N GLY A 9 9.03 28.57 -2.43
CA GLY A 9 9.27 27.90 -3.72
C GLY A 9 8.40 28.53 -4.81
N SER A 10 8.99 28.84 -5.97
CA SER A 10 8.28 29.42 -7.12
C SER A 10 7.22 28.43 -7.62
N GLY A 11 5.96 28.71 -7.28
CA GLY A 11 4.80 27.86 -7.58
C GLY A 11 4.22 28.09 -8.97
N ILE A 12 3.58 27.05 -9.51
CA ILE A 12 2.68 27.12 -10.67
C ILE A 12 1.58 28.18 -10.37
N PRO A 13 1.26 29.12 -11.28
CA PRO A 13 0.29 30.17 -11.00
C PRO A 13 -1.06 29.57 -10.59
N GLY A 14 -1.50 29.82 -9.35
CA GLY A 14 -2.77 29.34 -8.80
C GLY A 14 -2.68 28.18 -7.80
N ILE A 15 -1.51 27.57 -7.63
CA ILE A 15 -1.24 26.64 -6.53
C ILE A 15 -0.26 27.36 -5.59
N GLY A 16 -0.75 27.79 -4.42
CA GLY A 16 0.10 28.39 -3.38
C GLY A 16 1.26 27.46 -3.02
N PRO A 17 2.30 27.95 -2.32
CA PRO A 17 3.43 27.10 -1.93
C PRO A 17 2.89 25.85 -1.23
N ILE A 18 3.10 24.68 -1.83
CA ILE A 18 2.72 23.43 -1.20
C ILE A 18 3.70 23.28 -0.04
N VAL A 19 3.23 23.60 1.16
CA VAL A 19 3.98 23.36 2.40
C VAL A 19 3.88 21.86 2.66
N VAL A 20 4.84 21.12 2.13
CA VAL A 20 4.93 19.67 2.30
C VAL A 20 5.89 19.40 3.45
N ASP A 21 5.38 18.78 4.51
CA ASP A 21 6.20 18.34 5.64
C ASP A 21 6.81 16.96 5.34
N ALA A 22 8.12 16.92 5.13
CA ALA A 22 8.84 15.68 4.83
C ALA A 22 8.76 14.64 5.94
N GLU A 23 8.69 15.06 7.21
CA GLU A 23 8.57 14.18 8.37
C GLU A 23 7.17 13.55 8.39
N ALA A 24 6.13 14.34 8.11
CA ALA A 24 4.77 13.83 7.96
C ALA A 24 4.65 12.81 6.81
N LEU A 25 5.30 13.05 5.67
CA LEU A 25 5.32 12.10 4.55
C LEU A 25 6.05 10.79 4.90
N GLY A 26 7.19 10.87 5.59
CA GLY A 26 7.93 9.70 6.05
C GLY A 26 7.09 8.86 7.02
N THR A 27 6.42 9.51 7.96
CA THR A 27 5.53 8.86 8.92
C THR A 27 4.36 8.17 8.21
N ILE A 28 3.76 8.78 7.18
CA ILE A 28 2.70 8.17 6.37
C ILE A 28 3.20 6.90 5.66
N SER A 29 4.43 6.92 5.14
CA SER A 29 5.06 5.73 4.54
C SER A 29 5.14 4.55 5.52
N GLU A 30 5.60 4.82 6.75
CA GLU A 30 5.66 3.82 7.83
C GLU A 30 4.26 3.32 8.25
N TYR A 31 3.28 4.22 8.31
CA TYR A 31 1.90 3.83 8.61
C TYR A 31 1.26 2.96 7.53
N LEU A 32 1.71 3.01 6.28
CA LEU A 32 1.22 2.18 5.18
C LEU A 32 1.87 0.79 5.15
N GLN A 33 3.05 0.61 5.76
CA GLN A 33 3.66 -0.71 5.90
C GLN A 33 2.84 -1.65 6.77
N VAL A 34 2.30 -1.18 7.89
CA VAL A 34 1.50 -2.00 8.82
C VAL A 34 0.27 -2.65 8.16
N PRO A 35 -0.60 -1.92 7.43
CA PRO A 35 -1.70 -2.53 6.70
C PRO A 35 -1.21 -3.42 5.55
N SER A 36 -0.14 -3.05 4.83
CA SER A 36 0.46 -3.92 3.78
C SER A 36 0.85 -5.29 4.34
N ASP A 37 1.64 -5.31 5.41
CA ASP A 37 2.08 -6.53 6.09
C ASP A 37 0.90 -7.36 6.61
N THR A 38 -0.13 -6.68 7.15
CA THR A 38 -1.33 -7.32 7.67
C THR A 38 -2.10 -8.03 6.55
N VAL A 39 -2.31 -7.35 5.41
CA VAL A 39 -3.01 -7.93 4.26
C VAL A 39 -2.18 -9.05 3.63
N ALA A 40 -0.86 -8.88 3.51
CA ALA A 40 0.04 -9.91 3.00
C ALA A 40 0.01 -11.17 3.86
N LYS A 41 -0.02 -11.02 5.19
CA LYS A 41 -0.15 -12.13 6.13
C LYS A 41 -1.52 -12.82 6.03
N ALA A 42 -2.60 -12.05 5.87
CA ALA A 42 -3.94 -12.59 5.66
C ALA A 42 -4.03 -13.39 4.35
N LEU A 43 -3.47 -12.87 3.26
CA LEU A 43 -3.41 -13.55 1.96
C LEU A 43 -2.64 -14.88 2.03
N ARG A 44 -1.45 -14.88 2.64
CA ARG A 44 -0.67 -16.14 2.83
C ARG A 44 -1.44 -17.16 3.67
N THR A 45 -2.10 -16.70 4.72
CA THR A 45 -2.91 -17.58 5.59
C THR A 45 -4.09 -18.16 4.81
N PHE A 46 -4.76 -17.35 4.01
CA PHE A 46 -5.88 -17.77 3.16
C PHE A 46 -5.45 -18.81 2.13
N GLN A 47 -4.41 -18.53 1.36
CA GLN A 47 -3.84 -19.46 0.38
C GLN A 47 -3.38 -20.77 1.02
N SER A 48 -2.69 -20.71 2.16
CA SER A 48 -2.25 -21.91 2.89
C SER A 48 -3.42 -22.75 3.38
N ARG A 49 -4.50 -22.14 3.87
CA ARG A 49 -5.67 -22.88 4.36
C ARG A 49 -6.41 -23.56 3.23
N VAL A 50 -6.59 -22.90 2.10
CA VAL A 50 -7.33 -23.49 0.99
C VAL A 50 -6.61 -24.66 0.36
N VAL A 51 -5.27 -24.61 0.27
CA VAL A 51 -4.47 -25.76 -0.16
C VAL A 51 -4.59 -26.94 0.82
N GLN A 52 -4.72 -26.67 2.13
CA GLN A 52 -4.82 -27.72 3.15
C GLN A 52 -6.20 -28.37 3.27
N ILE A 53 -7.28 -27.63 2.98
CA ILE A 53 -8.65 -28.12 3.24
C ILE A 53 -9.08 -29.16 2.18
N GLY A 54 -8.43 -29.23 1.02
CA GLY A 54 -8.88 -30.07 -0.09
C GLY A 54 -10.30 -29.70 -0.55
N PRO A 55 -10.90 -30.42 -1.50
CA PRO A 55 -12.29 -30.19 -1.86
C PRO A 55 -13.19 -30.52 -0.67
N ALA A 56 -13.68 -29.49 0.02
CA ALA A 56 -14.58 -29.60 1.18
C ALA A 56 -15.90 -30.35 0.88
N TRP A 57 -16.18 -30.55 -0.40
CA TRP A 57 -17.43 -31.09 -0.93
C TRP A 57 -17.32 -32.54 -1.41
N GLY A 58 -16.17 -33.20 -1.19
CA GLY A 58 -15.92 -34.56 -1.66
C GLY A 58 -15.48 -34.61 -3.13
N SER A 59 -15.03 -35.79 -3.57
CA SER A 59 -14.51 -36.02 -4.92
C SER A 59 -15.57 -36.54 -5.91
N ASP A 60 -16.83 -36.66 -5.48
CA ASP A 60 -17.92 -37.09 -6.33
C ASP A 60 -18.36 -35.98 -7.32
N SER A 61 -19.22 -36.30 -8.27
CA SER A 61 -19.63 -35.36 -9.32
C SER A 61 -20.33 -34.12 -8.77
N MET A 62 -21.03 -34.25 -7.63
CA MET A 62 -21.66 -33.13 -6.94
C MET A 62 -20.60 -32.23 -6.30
N GLY A 63 -19.65 -32.81 -5.58
CA GLY A 63 -18.54 -32.10 -4.95
C GLY A 63 -17.69 -31.31 -5.93
N GLN A 64 -17.39 -31.89 -7.09
CA GLN A 64 -16.66 -31.21 -8.17
C GLN A 64 -17.46 -30.04 -8.78
N THR A 65 -18.77 -30.20 -8.93
CA THR A 65 -19.65 -29.13 -9.44
C THR A 65 -19.72 -27.95 -8.49
N ILE A 66 -19.83 -28.23 -7.19
CA ILE A 66 -19.84 -27.21 -6.14
C ILE A 66 -18.46 -26.53 -6.10
N GLU A 67 -17.36 -27.28 -6.11
CA GLU A 67 -16.00 -26.72 -6.16
C GLU A 67 -15.81 -25.76 -7.34
N ALA A 68 -16.29 -26.13 -8.53
CA ALA A 68 -16.19 -25.29 -9.72
C ALA A 68 -16.88 -23.92 -9.56
N GLN A 69 -18.00 -23.86 -8.82
CA GLN A 69 -18.72 -22.60 -8.56
C GLN A 69 -17.94 -21.65 -7.65
N TYR A 70 -17.19 -22.18 -6.68
CA TYR A 70 -16.44 -21.38 -5.72
C TYR A 70 -15.01 -21.05 -6.17
N ARG A 71 -14.45 -21.81 -7.12
CA ARG A 71 -13.07 -21.62 -7.59
C ARG A 71 -12.82 -20.24 -8.20
N GLN A 72 -13.75 -19.72 -9.00
CA GLN A 72 -13.57 -18.42 -9.64
C GLN A 72 -13.63 -17.26 -8.63
N PRO A 73 -14.69 -17.12 -7.79
CA PRO A 73 -14.72 -16.09 -6.75
C PRO A 73 -13.53 -16.16 -5.78
N TYR A 74 -13.01 -17.38 -5.54
CA TYR A 74 -11.81 -17.59 -4.74
C TYR A 74 -10.55 -16.99 -5.38
N ASN A 75 -10.35 -17.23 -6.69
CA ASN A 75 -9.23 -16.65 -7.43
C ASN A 75 -9.36 -15.11 -7.48
N ASP A 76 -10.58 -14.60 -7.68
CA ASP A 76 -10.83 -13.16 -7.70
C ASP A 76 -10.48 -12.50 -6.36
N LEU A 77 -10.79 -13.17 -5.23
CA LEU A 77 -10.42 -12.69 -3.90
C LEU A 77 -8.91 -12.69 -3.66
N ILE A 78 -8.18 -13.70 -4.16
CA ILE A 78 -6.71 -13.72 -4.11
C ILE A 78 -6.15 -12.51 -4.85
N LEU A 79 -6.62 -12.27 -6.09
CA LEU A 79 -6.16 -11.16 -6.91
C LEU A 79 -6.43 -9.83 -6.22
N LEU A 80 -7.63 -9.63 -5.69
CA LEU A 80 -8.01 -8.40 -4.99
C LEU A 80 -7.15 -8.14 -3.73
N LEU A 81 -6.87 -9.18 -2.94
CA LEU A 81 -6.00 -9.05 -1.77
C LEU A 81 -4.55 -8.75 -2.17
N GLN A 82 -4.09 -9.29 -3.30
CA GLN A 82 -2.76 -9.03 -3.82
C GLN A 82 -2.62 -7.60 -4.36
N ASP A 83 -3.60 -7.13 -5.14
CA ASP A 83 -3.67 -5.75 -5.64
C ASP A 83 -3.68 -4.74 -4.47
N LEU A 84 -4.31 -5.09 -3.34
CA LEU A 84 -4.35 -4.25 -2.16
C LEU A 84 -2.97 -4.14 -1.48
N VAL A 85 -2.22 -5.25 -1.41
CA VAL A 85 -0.83 -5.23 -0.89
C VAL A 85 0.05 -4.37 -1.79
N ASP A 86 -0.01 -4.61 -3.11
CA ASP A 86 0.79 -3.87 -4.09
C ASP A 86 0.46 -2.37 -4.05
N GLY A 87 -0.81 -2.01 -3.87
CA GLY A 87 -1.26 -0.62 -3.73
C GLY A 87 -0.73 0.07 -2.46
N PHE A 88 -0.68 -0.64 -1.32
CA PHE A 88 -0.09 -0.09 -0.10
C PHE A 88 1.43 0.10 -0.22
N ASP A 89 2.13 -0.86 -0.83
CA ASP A 89 3.58 -0.79 -1.05
C ASP A 89 3.95 0.34 -2.03
N GLU A 90 3.18 0.50 -3.12
CA GLU A 90 3.37 1.57 -4.09
C GLU A 90 3.14 2.95 -3.45
N ALA A 91 2.06 3.09 -2.67
CA ALA A 91 1.77 4.33 -1.96
C ALA A 91 2.89 4.66 -0.95
N GLY A 92 3.31 3.68 -0.15
CA GLY A 92 4.42 3.83 0.80
C GLY A 92 5.71 4.28 0.12
N THR A 93 6.05 3.68 -1.02
CA THR A 93 7.21 4.05 -1.83
C THR A 93 7.12 5.49 -2.34
N LYS A 94 5.97 5.91 -2.88
CA LYS A 94 5.74 7.27 -3.36
C LYS A 94 5.89 8.31 -2.25
N PHE A 95 5.36 8.03 -1.05
CA PHE A 95 5.51 8.92 0.11
C PHE A 95 6.96 9.02 0.58
N SER A 96 7.70 7.90 0.58
CA SER A 96 9.13 7.88 0.91
C SER A 96 9.97 8.71 -0.08
N VAL A 97 9.74 8.53 -1.39
CA VAL A 97 10.41 9.31 -2.45
C VAL A 97 10.07 10.80 -2.32
N ALA A 98 8.81 11.13 -2.05
CA ALA A 98 8.39 12.53 -1.85
C ALA A 98 9.08 13.16 -0.63
N SER A 99 9.15 12.44 0.50
CA SER A 99 9.86 12.88 1.71
C SER A 99 11.35 13.17 1.41
N HIS A 100 12.03 12.24 0.73
CA HIS A 100 13.43 12.40 0.34
C HIS A 100 13.66 13.63 -0.56
N ASN A 101 12.79 13.83 -1.56
CA ASN A 101 12.90 14.96 -2.48
C ASN A 101 12.67 16.31 -1.78
N VAL A 102 11.75 16.38 -0.82
CA VAL A 102 11.53 17.58 -0.02
C VAL A 102 12.77 17.88 0.83
N ASN A 103 13.32 16.88 1.53
CA ASN A 103 14.53 17.06 2.33
C ASN A 103 15.72 17.54 1.48
N ALA A 104 15.97 16.91 0.33
CA ALA A 104 17.05 17.31 -0.57
C ALA A 104 16.86 18.75 -1.10
N THR A 105 15.62 19.16 -1.37
CA THR A 105 15.30 20.52 -1.80
C THR A 105 15.51 21.53 -0.66
N GLU A 106 15.14 21.18 0.58
CA GLU A 106 15.38 22.03 1.74
C GLU A 106 16.88 22.19 2.04
N GLU A 107 17.67 21.12 1.93
CA GLU A 107 19.13 21.18 2.09
C GLU A 107 19.77 22.08 1.04
N ALA A 108 19.39 21.93 -0.23
CA ALA A 108 19.88 22.78 -1.33
C ALA A 108 19.49 24.26 -1.15
N ASN A 109 18.35 24.56 -0.53
CA ASN A 109 17.92 25.93 -0.22
C ASN A 109 18.66 26.53 0.99
N ARG A 110 19.33 25.70 1.81
CA ARG A 110 20.11 26.15 2.99
C ARG A 110 21.61 26.32 2.68
N SER A 111 22.10 25.81 1.55
CA SER A 111 23.48 25.97 1.05
C SER A 111 23.66 27.20 0.18
#